data_AF-A0AAJ4A6D3-F1
#
_entry.id   AF-A0AAJ4A6D3-F1
#
_cell.length_a   1.000
_cell.length_b   1.000
_cell.length_c   1.000
_cell.angle_alpha   90.00
_cell.angle_beta   90.00
_cell.angle_gamma   90.00
#
_symmetry.space_group_name_H-M   'P 1'
#
loop_
_entity.id
_entity.type
_entity.pdbx_description
1 polymer ?
#
loop_
_entity_poly.entity_id
_entity_poly.type
_entity_poly.pdbx_seq_one_letter_code
_entity_poly.pdbx_strand_id
1 'polypeptide(L)' 'MRVRKEKVMTQLDLALSIGLKSVGLISVAEICHNKKHFNIEHLYKIANALNIDICEFFKDISIKK' A
#
# COMPACT_ATOMS: atom_id res chain seq x y z
N MET A 1 7.23 1.05 -3.08
CA MET A 1 7.71 2.43 -2.88
C MET A 1 7.74 3.31 -4.16
N ARG A 2 7.04 2.95 -5.26
CA ARG A 2 6.89 3.83 -6.45
C ARG A 2 5.77 4.85 -6.25
N VAL A 3 4.60 4.35 -5.83
CA VAL A 3 3.36 5.12 -5.65
C VAL A 3 3.46 6.27 -4.63
N ARG A 4 4.30 6.15 -3.58
CA ARG A 4 4.52 7.24 -2.59
C ARG A 4 5.32 8.41 -3.14
N LYS A 5 6.29 8.15 -4.03
CA LYS A 5 7.08 9.21 -4.67
C LYS A 5 6.26 9.97 -5.70
N GLU A 6 5.40 9.28 -6.45
CA GLU A 6 4.51 9.91 -7.44
C GLU A 6 3.44 10.80 -6.79
N LYS A 7 2.97 10.47 -5.59
CA LYS A 7 1.96 11.26 -4.87
C LYS A 7 2.50 12.23 -3.81
N VAL A 8 3.82 12.29 -3.60
CA VAL A 8 4.45 13.11 -2.54
C VAL A 8 3.80 12.85 -1.16
N MET A 9 3.39 11.61 -0.90
CA MET A 9 2.67 11.23 0.31
C MET A 9 3.63 10.66 1.36
N THR A 10 3.55 11.14 2.60
CA THR A 10 4.33 10.53 3.70
C THR A 10 3.68 9.21 4.15
N GLN A 11 4.42 8.33 4.85
CA GLN A 11 3.83 7.07 5.34
C GLN A 11 2.79 7.34 6.44
N LEU A 12 2.91 8.48 7.13
CA LEU A 12 1.88 9.00 8.03
C LEU A 12 0.61 9.38 7.27
N ASP A 13 0.70 10.17 6.19
CA ASP A 13 -0.47 10.56 5.38
C ASP A 13 -1.19 9.34 4.79
N LEU A 14 -0.42 8.35 4.35
CA LEU A 14 -0.98 7.08 3.86
C LEU A 14 -1.70 6.33 4.98
N ALA A 15 -1.08 6.20 6.16
CA ALA A 15 -1.71 5.55 7.31
C ALA A 15 -2.99 6.29 7.74
N LEU A 16 -2.96 7.62 7.79
CA LEU A 16 -4.11 8.46 8.14
C LEU A 16 -5.26 8.29 7.15
N SER A 17 -4.96 8.25 5.85
CA SER A 17 -5.97 8.08 4.79
C SER A 17 -6.67 6.71 4.83
N ILE A 18 -6.02 5.68 5.37
CA ILE A 18 -6.57 4.33 5.53
C ILE A 18 -7.31 4.18 6.87
N GLY A 19 -7.25 5.20 7.73
CA GLY A 19 -7.77 5.15 9.10
C GLY A 19 -6.93 4.28 10.04
N LEU A 20 -5.67 4.04 9.69
CA LEU A 20 -4.72 3.31 10.55
C LEU A 20 -4.20 4.26 11.64
N LYS A 21 -4.28 3.81 12.89
CA LYS A 21 -3.74 4.56 14.05
C LYS A 21 -2.21 4.57 14.11
N SER A 22 -1.52 3.80 13.27
CA SER A 22 -0.06 3.70 13.31
C SER A 22 0.54 3.42 11.93
N VAL A 23 1.65 4.09 11.66
CA VAL A 23 2.50 3.93 10.48
C VAL A 23 3.17 2.56 10.39
N GLY A 24 3.21 1.81 11.50
CA GLY A 24 3.89 0.51 11.55
C GLY A 24 3.40 -0.47 10.48
N LEU A 25 2.10 -0.51 10.19
CA LEU A 25 1.54 -1.37 9.12
C LEU A 25 2.04 -0.96 7.74
N ILE A 26 2.16 0.34 7.46
CA ILE A 26 2.71 0.86 6.21
C ILE A 26 4.20 0.54 6.11
N SER A 27 4.98 0.79 7.18
CA SER A 27 6.42 0.54 7.19
C SER A 27 6.75 -0.94 6.97
N VAL A 28 6.05 -1.85 7.65
CA VAL A 28 6.26 -3.31 7.50
C VAL A 28 5.93 -3.75 6.08
N ALA A 29 4.84 -3.23 5.50
CA ALA A 29 4.41 -3.62 4.17
C ALA A 29 5.22 -2.95 3.04
N GLU A 30 5.72 -1.73 3.23
CA GLU A 30 6.64 -1.08 2.27
C GLU A 30 7.96 -1.84 2.15
N ILE A 31 8.46 -2.38 3.26
CA ILE A 31 9.71 -3.16 3.30
C ILE A 31 9.44 -4.63 2.91
N CYS A 32 8.17 -5.00 2.71
CA CYS A 32 7.74 -6.40 2.55
C CYS A 32 8.36 -7.30 3.65
N HIS A 33 8.55 -6.72 4.83
CA HIS A 33 9.30 -7.36 5.90
C HIS A 33 8.48 -8.55 6.38
N ASN A 34 9.03 -9.76 6.21
CA ASN A 34 8.44 -11.01 6.66
C ASN A 34 7.24 -11.55 5.84
N LYS A 35 7.14 -11.26 4.53
CA LYS A 35 5.99 -11.70 3.67
C LYS A 35 4.61 -11.26 4.22
N LYS A 36 4.57 -10.22 5.05
CA LYS A 36 3.31 -9.65 5.50
C LYS A 36 2.70 -8.82 4.38
N HIS A 37 1.70 -9.40 3.75
CA HIS A 37 0.88 -8.74 2.74
C HIS A 37 -0.22 -7.92 3.41
N PHE A 38 -0.63 -6.84 2.75
CA PHE A 38 -1.86 -6.16 3.10
C PHE A 38 -3.07 -7.06 2.81
N ASN A 39 -4.05 -7.08 3.70
CA ASN A 39 -5.38 -7.62 3.39
C ASN A 39 -6.03 -6.82 2.26
N ILE A 40 -7.01 -7.42 1.58
CA ILE A 40 -7.77 -6.78 0.49
C ILE A 40 -8.42 -5.46 0.95
N GLU A 41 -8.95 -5.39 2.18
CA GLU A 41 -9.52 -4.14 2.71
C GLU A 41 -8.47 -3.03 2.82
N HIS A 42 -7.26 -3.36 3.26
CA HIS A 42 -6.16 -2.40 3.30
C HIS A 42 -5.77 -1.98 1.89
N LEU A 43 -5.64 -2.92 0.95
CA LEU A 43 -5.37 -2.62 -0.46
C LEU A 43 -6.45 -1.72 -1.07
N TYR A 44 -7.73 -1.95 -0.76
CA TYR A 44 -8.84 -1.13 -1.22
C TYR A 44 -8.79 0.29 -0.64
N LYS A 45 -8.56 0.42 0.67
CA LYS A 45 -8.40 1.73 1.32
C LYS A 45 -7.16 2.48 0.80
N ILE A 46 -6.06 1.76 0.57
CA ILE A 46 -4.83 2.29 -0.03
C ILE A 46 -5.12 2.76 -1.47
N ALA A 47 -5.80 1.95 -2.28
CA ALA A 47 -6.20 2.27 -3.65
C ALA A 47 -7.06 3.54 -3.68
N ASN A 48 -8.04 3.64 -2.80
CA ASN A 48 -8.93 4.80 -2.69
C ASN A 48 -8.17 6.06 -2.22
N ALA A 49 -7.32 5.95 -1.19
CA ALA A 49 -6.46 7.05 -0.72
C ALA A 49 -5.50 7.52 -1.83
N LEU A 50 -4.94 6.58 -2.57
CA LEU A 50 -4.05 6.83 -3.70
C LEU A 50 -4.82 7.12 -4.99
N ASN A 51 -6.16 7.16 -5.00
CA ASN A 51 -6.99 7.38 -6.21
C ASN A 51 -6.47 6.58 -7.42
N ILE A 52 -6.07 5.33 -7.18
CA ILE A 52 -5.63 4.39 -8.21
C ILE A 52 -6.47 3.13 -8.12
N ASP A 53 -6.50 2.39 -9.21
CA ASP A 53 -7.15 1.09 -9.26
C ASP A 53 -6.39 0.07 -8.41
N ILE A 54 -7.13 -0.75 -7.65
CA ILE A 54 -6.52 -1.81 -6.83
C ILE A 54 -5.74 -2.82 -7.69
N CYS A 55 -6.13 -2.98 -8.96
CA CYS A 55 -5.42 -3.80 -9.95
C CYS A 55 -3.98 -3.34 -10.21
N GLU A 56 -3.64 -2.07 -10.00
CA GLU A 56 -2.27 -1.57 -10.14
C GLU A 56 -1.30 -2.28 -9.19
N PHE A 57 -1.77 -2.73 -8.02
CA PHE A 57 -0.95 -3.51 -7.08
C PHE A 57 -0.64 -4.92 -7.58
N PHE A 58 -1.45 -5.46 -8.48
CA PHE A 58 -1.34 -6.83 -8.98
C PHE A 58 -0.69 -6.92 -10.37
N LYS A 59 -0.54 -5.79 -11.10
CA LYS A 59 0.08 -5.77 -12.44
C LYS A 59 1.52 -6.27 -12.48
N ASP A 60 2.28 -6.08 -11.40
CA ASP A 60 3.68 -6.52 -11.31
C ASP A 60 3.82 -7.99 -10.89
N ILE A 61 2.72 -8.66 -10.54
CA ILE A 61 2.72 -10.07 -10.14
C ILE A 61 2.68 -10.93 -11.40
N SER A 62 3.86 -11.12 -12.01
CA SER A 62 4.05 -12.21 -12.97
C SER A 62 4.09 -13.52 -12.21
N ILE A 63 2.97 -14.25 -12.23
CA ILE A 63 2.92 -15.65 -11.82
C ILE A 63 3.75 -16.41 -12.87
N LYS A 64 5.03 -16.66 -12.58
CA LYS A 64 5.81 -17.63 -13.35
C LYS A 64 5.16 -18.99 -13.13
N LYS A 65 4.55 -19.49 -14.20
CA LYS A 65 3.95 -20.82 -14.29
C LYS A 65 5.03 -21.89 -14.32
#